data_AF-A0A935W2L1-F1
#
_entry.id   AF-A0A935W2L1-F1
#
_cell.length_a   1.000
_cell.length_b   1.000
_cell.length_c   1.000
_cell.angle_alpha   90.00
_cell.angle_beta   90.00
_cell.angle_gamma   90.00
#
_symmetry.space_group_name_H-M   'P 1'
#
loop_
_entity.id
_entity.type
_entity.pdbx_description
1 polymer ?
#
loop_
_entity_poly.entity_id
_entity_poly.type
_entity_poly.pdbx_seq_one_letter_code
_entity_poly.pdbx_strand_id
1 'polypeptide(L)'
;MSKPASRLDTEQLMILAERVTELPAATAEWVGILLQELLRARADELLAGQPDVGQESDRPNAELDDQQAQLALDTATWLKTLWTEGYMGAGNFRSPPRSAFPAVDLEDVRKSSLFARIRQGKHALPFAPPTRHGLPWHELLEGSRPTHTVEAEIIADETGLPLAVIIEGCAEWQVIEASRGTRQYLVQHQGKGPAYRLRLTDGLAAELHREPPSLTRRITLQGRAGIHSYTLEWVDEDGAARLVPLRAATWERAESEAEHWLAMVHPERYGQVRFERCEP
;
A
#
# COMPACT_ATOMS: atom_id res chain seq x y z
N MET A 1 -55.34 -25.48 2.69
CA MET A 1 -54.37 -24.42 3.08
C MET A 1 -54.17 -24.55 4.57
N SER A 2 -53.04 -25.10 5.02
CA SER A 2 -52.75 -25.33 6.45
C SER A 2 -52.22 -24.05 7.09
N LYS A 3 -52.73 -23.71 8.29
CA LYS A 3 -52.24 -22.59 9.11
C LYS A 3 -50.71 -22.69 9.28
N PRO A 4 -49.96 -21.58 9.23
CA PRO A 4 -48.57 -21.60 9.66
C PRO A 4 -48.52 -22.05 11.13
N ALA A 5 -47.77 -23.11 11.42
CA ALA A 5 -47.62 -23.63 12.76
C ALA A 5 -46.97 -22.55 13.64
N SER A 6 -47.60 -22.24 14.77
CA SER A 6 -47.01 -21.40 15.81
C SER A 6 -45.72 -22.05 16.32
N ARG A 7 -44.68 -21.24 16.57
CA ARG A 7 -43.42 -21.71 17.15
C ARG A 7 -43.69 -22.41 18.48
N LEU A 8 -43.06 -23.57 18.68
CA LEU A 8 -43.10 -24.28 19.96
C LEU A 8 -42.29 -23.50 21.01
N ASP A 9 -42.84 -23.38 22.22
CA ASP A 9 -42.20 -22.77 23.38
C ASP A 9 -41.31 -23.78 24.15
N THR A 10 -40.54 -23.29 25.13
CA THR A 10 -39.60 -24.10 25.90
C THR A 10 -40.27 -25.23 26.69
N GLU A 11 -41.49 -25.00 27.20
CA GLU A 11 -42.24 -26.00 27.96
C GLU A 11 -42.70 -27.14 27.04
N GLN A 12 -43.18 -26.81 25.84
CA GLN A 12 -43.56 -27.79 24.82
C GLN A 12 -42.37 -28.61 24.34
N LEU A 13 -41.17 -28.02 24.23
CA LEU A 13 -39.95 -28.74 23.86
C LEU A 13 -39.47 -29.70 24.96
N MET A 14 -39.61 -29.33 26.23
CA MET A 14 -39.30 -30.21 27.36
C MET A 14 -40.26 -31.40 27.43
N ILE A 15 -41.55 -31.17 27.19
CA ILE A 15 -42.55 -32.25 27.09
C ILE A 15 -42.21 -33.21 25.94
N LEU A 16 -41.70 -32.70 24.81
CA LEU A 16 -41.24 -33.56 23.71
C LEU A 16 -40.01 -34.37 24.09
N ALA A 17 -39.06 -33.79 24.84
CA ALA A 17 -37.87 -34.51 25.32
C ALA A 17 -38.22 -35.68 26.23
N GLU A 18 -39.18 -35.49 27.15
CA GLU A 18 -39.67 -36.56 28.02
C GLU A 18 -40.35 -37.67 27.20
N ARG A 19 -41.22 -37.30 26.24
CA ARG A 19 -41.94 -38.27 25.40
C ARG A 19 -41.03 -39.07 24.47
N VAL A 20 -39.87 -38.56 24.09
CA VAL A 20 -38.88 -39.32 23.31
C VAL A 20 -38.36 -40.53 24.10
N THR A 21 -38.27 -40.42 25.43
CA THR A 21 -37.80 -41.53 26.28
C THR A 21 -38.83 -42.66 26.40
N GLU A 22 -40.10 -42.40 26.07
CA GLU A 22 -41.18 -43.40 26.06
C GLU A 22 -41.32 -44.14 24.72
N LEU A 23 -40.55 -43.75 23.69
CA LEU A 23 -40.63 -44.38 22.37
C LEU A 23 -39.86 -45.71 22.32
N PRO A 24 -40.23 -46.62 21.38
CA PRO A 24 -39.42 -47.80 21.09
C PRO A 24 -37.98 -47.42 20.73
N ALA A 25 -36.99 -48.21 21.18
CA ALA A 25 -35.56 -47.86 21.11
C ALA A 25 -35.08 -47.38 19.73
N ALA A 26 -35.49 -48.07 18.66
CA ALA A 26 -35.12 -47.72 17.29
C ALA A 26 -35.69 -46.35 16.83
N THR A 27 -36.81 -45.92 17.41
CA THR A 27 -37.45 -44.62 17.10
C THR A 27 -36.93 -43.52 18.03
N ALA A 28 -36.71 -43.83 19.31
CA ALA A 28 -36.16 -42.89 20.28
C ALA A 28 -34.79 -42.36 19.86
N GLU A 29 -33.96 -43.19 19.24
CA GLU A 29 -32.61 -42.83 18.80
C GLU A 29 -32.59 -41.67 17.79
N TRP A 30 -33.27 -41.82 16.65
CA TRP A 30 -33.23 -40.78 15.61
C TRP A 30 -34.07 -39.54 15.99
N VAL A 31 -35.18 -39.72 16.70
CA VAL A 31 -36.00 -38.58 17.17
C VAL A 31 -35.24 -37.79 18.24
N GLY A 32 -34.48 -38.46 19.10
CA GLY A 32 -33.62 -37.82 20.10
C GLY A 32 -32.53 -36.96 19.46
N ILE A 33 -31.88 -37.46 18.41
CA ILE A 33 -30.87 -36.70 17.65
C ILE A 33 -31.49 -35.43 17.05
N LEU A 34 -32.66 -35.54 16.40
CA LEU A 34 -33.32 -34.37 15.82
C LEU A 34 -33.75 -33.34 16.87
N LEU A 35 -34.23 -33.80 18.04
CA LEU A 35 -34.61 -32.89 19.12
C LEU A 35 -33.40 -32.17 19.72
N GLN A 36 -32.25 -32.86 19.86
CA GLN A 36 -31.01 -32.25 20.32
C GLN A 36 -30.50 -31.18 19.35
N GLU A 37 -30.52 -31.44 18.05
CA GLU A 37 -30.13 -30.46 17.03
C GLU A 37 -31.08 -29.25 17.03
N LEU A 38 -32.38 -29.47 17.25
CA LEU A 38 -33.35 -28.38 17.40
C LEU A 38 -33.07 -27.53 18.65
N LEU A 39 -32.80 -28.17 19.79
CA LEU A 39 -32.47 -27.47 21.04
C LEU A 39 -31.15 -26.70 20.94
N ARG A 40 -30.16 -27.26 20.23
CA ARG A 40 -28.88 -26.59 19.94
C ARG A 40 -29.08 -25.36 19.08
N ALA A 41 -29.83 -25.47 17.97
CA ALA A 41 -30.16 -24.34 17.12
C ALA A 41 -30.93 -23.25 17.88
N ARG A 42 -31.80 -23.63 18.83
CA ARG A 42 -32.50 -22.67 19.71
C ARG A 42 -31.59 -22.01 20.73
N ALA A 43 -30.63 -22.73 21.29
CA ALA A 43 -29.62 -22.16 22.18
C ALA A 43 -28.74 -21.16 21.41
N ASP A 44 -28.35 -21.50 20.17
CA ASP A 44 -27.60 -20.61 19.28
C ASP A 44 -28.44 -19.38 18.88
N GLU A 45 -29.75 -19.52 18.63
CA GLU A 45 -30.66 -18.37 18.44
C GLU A 45 -30.79 -17.49 19.69
N LEU A 46 -30.82 -18.08 20.88
CA LEU A 46 -30.85 -17.35 22.16
C LEU A 46 -29.53 -16.62 22.44
N LEU A 47 -28.41 -17.24 22.08
CA LEU A 47 -27.06 -16.65 22.15
C LEU A 47 -26.86 -15.56 21.07
N ALA A 48 -27.50 -15.72 19.91
CA ALA A 48 -27.47 -14.76 18.80
C ALA A 48 -28.58 -13.69 18.88
N GLY A 49 -29.45 -13.74 19.88
CA GLY A 49 -30.73 -13.01 19.88
C GLY A 49 -31.15 -12.43 21.22
N GLN A 50 -30.39 -11.44 21.72
CA GLN A 50 -31.00 -10.31 22.43
C GLN A 50 -31.07 -9.11 21.47
N PRO A 51 -32.20 -8.38 21.40
CA PRO A 51 -32.26 -7.13 20.66
C PRO A 51 -31.43 -6.06 21.38
N ASP A 52 -30.37 -5.64 20.71
CA ASP A 52 -29.84 -4.28 20.60
C ASP A 52 -30.26 -3.28 21.71
N VAL A 53 -29.62 -3.39 22.87
CA VAL A 53 -29.36 -2.27 23.77
C VAL A 53 -27.93 -2.41 24.26
N GLY A 54 -26.98 -1.91 23.47
CA GLY A 54 -25.57 -1.87 23.86
C GLY A 54 -24.63 -1.92 22.68
N GLN A 55 -24.55 -0.79 21.96
CA GLN A 55 -23.49 -0.49 21.01
C GLN A 55 -22.11 -0.68 21.67
N GLU A 56 -21.46 -1.84 21.53
CA GLU A 56 -20.02 -1.96 21.79
C GLU A 56 -19.34 -3.19 21.16
N SER A 57 -20.07 -4.20 20.65
CA SER A 57 -19.48 -5.44 20.11
C SER A 57 -19.37 -5.55 18.57
N ASP A 58 -20.00 -4.65 17.80
CA ASP A 58 -19.99 -4.70 16.32
C ASP A 58 -18.78 -4.01 15.68
N ARG A 59 -18.08 -3.15 16.43
CA ARG A 59 -16.87 -2.45 15.96
C ARG A 59 -15.74 -3.39 15.55
N PRO A 60 -15.30 -4.37 16.36
CA PRO A 60 -14.16 -5.20 15.98
C PRO A 60 -14.46 -6.08 14.75
N ASN A 61 -15.70 -6.51 14.56
CA ASN A 61 -16.07 -7.35 13.41
C ASN A 61 -16.20 -6.51 12.12
N ALA A 62 -16.78 -5.31 12.22
CA ALA A 62 -16.82 -4.35 11.11
C ALA A 62 -15.41 -3.83 10.74
N GLU A 63 -14.56 -3.56 11.74
CA GLU A 63 -13.16 -3.15 11.51
C GLU A 63 -12.33 -4.27 10.85
N LEU A 64 -12.55 -5.53 11.21
CA LEU A 64 -11.92 -6.68 10.55
C LEU A 64 -12.41 -6.84 9.10
N ASP A 65 -13.71 -6.67 8.85
CA ASP A 65 -14.30 -6.72 7.51
C ASP A 65 -13.77 -5.56 6.63
N ASP A 66 -13.69 -4.35 7.18
CA ASP A 66 -13.11 -3.18 6.53
C ASP A 66 -11.62 -3.37 6.22
N GLN A 67 -10.85 -3.97 7.14
CA GLN A 67 -9.43 -4.30 6.92
C GLN A 67 -9.25 -5.34 5.81
N GLN A 68 -10.12 -6.35 5.75
CA GLN A 68 -10.12 -7.36 4.69
C GLN A 68 -10.51 -6.74 3.34
N ALA A 69 -11.53 -5.89 3.32
CA ALA A 69 -11.94 -5.14 2.14
C ALA A 69 -10.81 -4.24 1.63
N GLN A 70 -10.13 -3.51 2.51
CA GLN A 70 -8.97 -2.69 2.14
C GLN A 70 -7.82 -3.54 1.60
N LEU A 71 -7.51 -4.68 2.23
CA LEU A 71 -6.48 -5.60 1.74
C LEU A 71 -6.83 -6.14 0.34
N ALA A 72 -8.10 -6.47 0.09
CA ALA A 72 -8.57 -6.90 -1.22
C ALA A 72 -8.42 -5.78 -2.27
N LEU A 73 -8.75 -4.54 -1.92
CA LEU A 73 -8.57 -3.36 -2.78
C LEU A 73 -7.09 -3.08 -3.08
N ASP A 74 -6.23 -3.15 -2.07
CA ASP A 74 -4.79 -2.98 -2.20
C ASP A 74 -4.20 -4.06 -3.12
N THR A 75 -4.65 -5.31 -2.95
CA THR A 75 -4.23 -6.45 -3.78
C THR A 75 -4.71 -6.28 -5.22
N ALA A 76 -5.97 -5.89 -5.43
CA ALA A 76 -6.50 -5.63 -6.77
C ALA A 76 -5.74 -4.49 -7.47
N THR A 77 -5.41 -3.42 -6.74
CA THR A 77 -4.61 -2.30 -7.24
C THR A 77 -3.22 -2.78 -7.63
N TRP A 78 -2.56 -3.57 -6.77
CA TRP A 78 -1.24 -4.13 -7.05
C TRP A 78 -1.24 -5.02 -8.29
N LEU A 79 -2.15 -6.00 -8.38
CA LEU A 79 -2.23 -6.91 -9.52
C LEU A 79 -2.54 -6.16 -10.82
N LYS A 80 -3.42 -5.13 -10.76
CA LYS A 80 -3.71 -4.26 -11.91
C LYS A 80 -2.45 -3.53 -12.36
N THR A 81 -1.72 -2.89 -11.46
CA THR A 81 -0.47 -2.17 -11.79
C THR A 81 0.59 -3.13 -12.32
N LEU A 82 0.76 -4.32 -11.74
CA LEU A 82 1.65 -5.35 -12.28
C LEU A 82 1.31 -5.69 -13.73
N TRP A 83 0.03 -5.86 -14.03
CA TRP A 83 -0.46 -6.21 -15.35
C TRP A 83 -0.31 -5.08 -16.38
N THR A 84 -0.65 -3.84 -15.99
CA THR A 84 -0.67 -2.70 -16.92
C THR A 84 0.70 -2.04 -17.09
N GLU A 85 1.52 -2.00 -16.05
CA GLU A 85 2.77 -1.24 -16.02
C GLU A 85 4.02 -2.14 -15.98
N GLY A 86 3.86 -3.44 -15.70
CA GLY A 86 4.96 -4.41 -15.74
C GLY A 86 5.89 -4.35 -14.51
N TYR A 87 5.38 -3.89 -13.37
CA TYR A 87 6.12 -3.63 -12.13
C TYR A 87 6.53 -4.91 -11.35
N MET A 88 6.98 -5.97 -12.01
CA MET A 88 7.47 -7.18 -11.34
C MET A 88 8.89 -6.92 -10.84
N GLY A 89 9.14 -7.19 -9.54
CA GLY A 89 10.40 -6.89 -8.86
C GLY A 89 11.64 -7.55 -9.46
N ALA A 90 12.80 -6.95 -9.15
CA ALA A 90 14.18 -7.45 -9.36
C ALA A 90 14.43 -8.18 -10.70
N GLY A 91 14.12 -7.51 -11.80
CA GLY A 91 14.44 -8.01 -13.13
C GLY A 91 13.92 -7.07 -14.19
N ASN A 92 14.75 -6.11 -14.60
CA ASN A 92 14.46 -5.19 -15.70
C ASN A 92 14.17 -5.96 -17.00
N PHE A 93 12.92 -6.31 -17.23
CA PHE A 93 12.34 -6.40 -18.56
C PHE A 93 10.92 -5.87 -18.48
N ARG A 94 10.63 -4.81 -19.26
CA ARG A 94 9.30 -4.65 -19.87
C ARG A 94 9.06 -5.93 -20.66
N SER A 95 8.52 -6.95 -20.00
CA SER A 95 8.12 -8.15 -20.71
C SER A 95 7.06 -7.69 -21.72
N PRO A 96 7.14 -8.09 -23.00
CA PRO A 96 6.03 -7.87 -23.92
C PRO A 96 4.75 -8.40 -23.24
N PRO A 97 3.58 -7.76 -23.47
CA PRO A 97 2.35 -8.10 -22.77
C PRO A 97 2.17 -9.62 -22.80
N ARG A 98 2.39 -10.26 -21.65
CA ARG A 98 2.35 -11.72 -21.58
C ARG A 98 0.89 -12.11 -21.80
N SER A 99 0.66 -13.14 -22.60
CA SER A 99 -0.67 -13.70 -22.82
C SER A 99 -1.25 -14.39 -21.57
N ALA A 100 -0.52 -14.40 -20.44
CA ALA A 100 -0.92 -15.01 -19.18
C ALA A 100 -0.36 -14.26 -17.97
N PHE A 101 -1.14 -14.23 -16.89
CA PHE A 101 -0.77 -13.67 -15.59
C PHE A 101 0.37 -14.51 -14.98
N PRO A 102 1.44 -13.91 -14.43
CA PRO A 102 2.51 -14.66 -13.78
C PRO A 102 1.97 -15.44 -12.57
N ALA A 103 2.52 -16.61 -12.29
CA ALA A 103 2.28 -17.28 -11.02
C ALA A 103 2.90 -16.42 -9.91
N VAL A 104 2.07 -15.85 -9.04
CA VAL A 104 2.49 -15.04 -7.89
C VAL A 104 2.48 -15.94 -6.67
N ASP A 105 3.62 -16.06 -5.99
CA ASP A 105 3.72 -16.79 -4.73
C ASP A 105 3.71 -15.85 -3.50
N LEU A 106 3.75 -16.43 -2.31
CA LEU A 106 3.73 -15.67 -1.06
C LEU A 106 4.99 -14.80 -0.88
N GLU A 107 6.12 -15.24 -1.43
CA GLU A 107 7.39 -14.54 -1.31
C GLU A 107 7.42 -13.31 -2.23
N ASP A 108 6.80 -13.40 -3.41
CA ASP A 108 6.58 -12.27 -4.32
C ASP A 108 5.77 -11.17 -3.63
N VAL A 109 4.69 -11.51 -2.91
CA VAL A 109 3.89 -10.56 -2.13
C VAL A 109 4.74 -9.90 -1.04
N ARG A 110 5.51 -10.69 -0.29
CA ARG A 110 6.33 -10.21 0.84
C ARG A 110 7.47 -9.29 0.39
N LYS A 111 8.09 -9.60 -0.75
CA LYS A 111 9.18 -8.80 -1.34
C LYS A 111 8.68 -7.67 -2.24
N SER A 112 7.37 -7.60 -2.49
CA SER A 112 6.79 -6.58 -3.35
C SER A 112 6.81 -5.20 -2.69
N SER A 113 7.82 -4.42 -3.09
CA SER A 113 7.93 -2.99 -2.78
C SER A 113 6.71 -2.18 -3.21
N LEU A 114 6.11 -2.52 -4.36
CA LEU A 114 4.88 -1.89 -4.84
C LEU A 114 3.70 -2.20 -3.93
N PHE A 115 3.56 -3.45 -3.49
CA PHE A 115 2.47 -3.84 -2.60
C PHE A 115 2.61 -3.16 -1.24
N ALA A 116 3.83 -3.12 -0.67
CA ALA A 116 4.11 -2.39 0.57
C ALA A 116 3.75 -0.90 0.47
N ARG A 117 4.01 -0.27 -0.69
CA ARG A 117 3.63 1.12 -0.97
C ARG A 117 2.11 1.33 -1.01
N ILE A 118 1.40 0.46 -1.73
CA ILE A 118 -0.07 0.53 -1.84
C ILE A 118 -0.73 0.33 -0.48
N ARG A 119 -0.20 -0.57 0.36
CA ARG A 119 -0.65 -0.78 1.75
C ARG A 119 -0.53 0.48 2.63
N GLN A 120 0.31 1.45 2.26
CA GLN A 120 0.43 2.75 2.92
C GLN A 120 -0.50 3.82 2.31
N GLY A 121 -1.37 3.44 1.38
CA GLY A 121 -2.26 4.36 0.64
C GLY A 121 -1.55 5.14 -0.47
N LYS A 122 -0.30 4.80 -0.80
CA LYS A 122 0.50 5.49 -1.83
C LYS A 122 0.31 4.85 -3.19
N HIS A 123 0.33 5.68 -4.23
CA HIS A 123 0.19 5.24 -5.62
C HIS A 123 1.47 4.61 -6.17
N ALA A 124 1.31 3.77 -7.21
CA ALA A 124 2.42 3.30 -8.03
C ALA A 124 3.19 4.49 -8.62
N LEU A 125 4.52 4.34 -8.75
CA LEU A 125 5.36 5.38 -9.34
C LEU A 125 5.51 5.14 -10.85
N PRO A 126 5.46 6.20 -11.68
CA PRO A 126 5.49 6.08 -13.14
C PRO A 126 6.90 5.80 -13.71
N PHE A 127 7.90 5.63 -12.85
CA PHE A 127 9.27 5.26 -13.25
C PHE A 127 9.69 3.95 -12.58
N ALA A 128 10.44 3.15 -13.34
CA ALA A 128 10.85 1.81 -12.94
C ALA A 128 11.78 1.83 -11.71
N PRO A 129 11.80 0.76 -10.90
CA PRO A 129 12.74 0.64 -9.79
C PRO A 129 14.19 0.61 -10.31
N PRO A 130 15.15 1.23 -9.60
CA PRO A 130 16.42 1.66 -10.17
C PRO A 130 17.55 0.65 -9.99
N THR A 131 17.34 -0.49 -9.33
CA THR A 131 18.40 -1.47 -9.09
C THR A 131 18.06 -2.80 -9.74
N ARG A 132 19.06 -3.37 -10.41
CA ARG A 132 18.91 -4.62 -11.16
C ARG A 132 19.01 -5.84 -10.26
N HIS A 133 19.73 -5.74 -9.13
CA HIS A 133 20.20 -6.90 -8.38
C HIS A 133 20.01 -6.93 -6.86
N GLY A 134 19.37 -5.95 -6.19
CA GLY A 134 19.30 -6.12 -4.74
C GLY A 134 18.47 -5.19 -3.88
N LEU A 135 18.21 -3.95 -4.28
CA LEU A 135 17.48 -3.00 -3.41
C LEU A 135 16.16 -2.59 -4.06
N PRO A 136 15.02 -3.12 -3.58
CA PRO A 136 13.72 -2.69 -4.04
C PRO A 136 13.62 -1.16 -3.87
N TRP A 137 13.12 -0.46 -4.89
CA TRP A 137 13.00 1.01 -4.87
C TRP A 137 12.33 1.57 -3.61
N HIS A 138 11.36 0.84 -3.05
CA HIS A 138 10.72 1.22 -1.79
C HIS A 138 11.69 1.19 -0.60
N GLU A 139 12.68 0.30 -0.55
CA GLU A 139 13.68 0.35 0.53
C GLU A 139 14.55 1.61 0.41
N LEU A 140 14.88 2.04 -0.81
CA LEU A 140 15.62 3.29 -1.05
C LEU A 140 14.78 4.56 -0.84
N LEU A 141 13.48 4.49 -1.10
CA LEU A 141 12.57 5.63 -0.98
C LEU A 141 11.97 5.77 0.41
N GLU A 142 11.44 4.67 0.93
CA GLU A 142 10.54 4.58 2.08
C GLU A 142 11.11 3.71 3.20
N GLY A 143 12.32 3.15 3.00
CA GLY A 143 13.01 2.42 4.04
C GLY A 143 13.37 3.36 5.20
N SER A 144 13.38 2.79 6.41
CA SER A 144 13.78 3.51 7.63
C SER A 144 15.29 3.74 7.69
N ARG A 145 16.07 3.13 6.80
CA ARG A 145 17.53 3.28 6.75
C ARG A 145 17.89 4.52 5.94
N PRO A 146 18.65 5.46 6.50
CA PRO A 146 19.09 6.65 5.77
C PRO A 146 20.21 6.35 4.77
N THR A 147 20.97 5.25 5.01
CA THR A 147 22.15 4.87 4.23
C THR A 147 22.06 3.41 3.82
N HIS A 148 22.39 3.12 2.57
CA HIS A 148 22.45 1.79 2.00
C HIS A 148 23.86 1.50 1.50
N THR A 149 24.36 0.30 1.76
CA THR A 149 25.60 -0.19 1.14
C THR A 149 25.27 -0.73 -0.23
N VAL A 150 25.98 -0.28 -1.26
CA VAL A 150 25.78 -0.67 -2.65
C VAL A 150 27.10 -0.93 -3.37
N GLU A 151 27.07 -1.70 -4.44
CA GLU A 151 28.13 -1.72 -5.43
C GLU A 151 27.95 -0.57 -6.43
N ALA A 152 28.99 0.24 -6.63
CA ALA A 152 28.96 1.38 -7.52
C ALA A 152 30.24 1.56 -8.36
N GLU A 153 30.08 1.93 -9.63
CA GLU A 153 31.16 2.24 -10.56
C GLU A 153 30.89 3.57 -11.28
N ILE A 154 31.86 4.49 -11.24
CA ILE A 154 31.74 5.81 -11.89
C ILE A 154 32.13 5.71 -13.36
N ILE A 155 31.26 6.22 -14.22
CA ILE A 155 31.52 6.40 -15.65
C ILE A 155 31.88 7.86 -15.88
N ALA A 156 33.11 8.09 -16.34
CA ALA A 156 33.58 9.42 -16.73
C ALA A 156 33.47 9.63 -18.24
N ASP A 157 33.37 10.89 -18.65
CA ASP A 157 33.46 11.30 -20.06
C ASP A 157 34.91 11.28 -20.58
N GLU A 158 35.08 11.64 -21.86
CA GLU A 158 36.39 11.70 -22.52
C GLU A 158 37.36 12.70 -21.88
N THR A 159 36.84 13.66 -21.12
CA THR A 159 37.63 14.67 -20.39
C THR A 159 37.96 14.25 -18.95
N GLY A 160 37.47 13.08 -18.53
CA GLY A 160 37.65 12.54 -17.17
C GLY A 160 36.64 13.09 -16.16
N LEU A 161 35.59 13.79 -16.60
CA LEU A 161 34.53 14.27 -15.71
C LEU A 161 33.49 13.17 -15.47
N PRO A 162 33.04 12.95 -14.22
CA PRO A 162 32.03 11.95 -13.89
C PRO A 162 30.68 12.33 -14.50
N LEU A 163 30.13 11.46 -15.35
CA LEU A 163 28.89 11.67 -16.09
C LEU A 163 27.75 10.80 -15.57
N ALA A 164 28.04 9.52 -15.31
CA ALA A 164 27.07 8.53 -14.90
C ALA A 164 27.65 7.59 -13.84
N VAL A 165 26.80 6.79 -13.23
CA VAL A 165 27.21 5.75 -12.30
C VAL A 165 26.43 4.48 -12.57
N ILE A 166 27.09 3.33 -12.44
CA ILE A 166 26.41 2.04 -12.38
C ILE A 166 26.24 1.71 -10.91
N ILE A 167 24.99 1.54 -10.44
CA ILE A 167 24.68 1.14 -9.06
C ILE A 167 23.93 -0.18 -9.08
N GLU A 168 24.42 -1.20 -8.38
CA GLU A 168 23.78 -2.53 -8.31
C GLU A 168 23.45 -3.09 -9.71
N GLY A 169 24.38 -2.89 -10.65
CA GLY A 169 24.25 -3.29 -12.06
C GLY A 169 23.26 -2.46 -12.90
N CYS A 170 22.73 -1.34 -12.38
CA CYS A 170 21.90 -0.41 -13.13
C CYS A 170 22.70 0.79 -13.61
N ALA A 171 22.78 0.99 -14.93
CA ALA A 171 23.52 2.08 -15.58
C ALA A 171 22.67 3.34 -15.83
N GLU A 172 21.43 3.38 -15.34
CA GLU A 172 20.50 4.49 -15.59
C GLU A 172 20.65 5.64 -14.57
N TRP A 173 21.64 5.57 -13.69
CA TRP A 173 21.93 6.62 -12.71
C TRP A 173 22.84 7.69 -13.30
N GLN A 174 22.44 8.93 -13.11
CA GLN A 174 23.12 10.11 -13.64
C GLN A 174 23.80 10.86 -12.50
N VAL A 175 24.99 11.42 -12.76
CA VAL A 175 25.67 12.31 -11.82
C VAL A 175 25.14 13.73 -12.02
N ILE A 176 24.46 14.28 -11.02
CA ILE A 176 23.94 15.66 -11.02
C ILE A 176 25.02 16.64 -10.59
N GLU A 177 25.81 16.26 -9.59
CA GLU A 177 26.87 17.10 -9.04
C GLU A 177 28.07 16.24 -8.63
N ALA A 178 29.27 16.71 -8.96
CA ALA A 178 30.51 16.08 -8.55
C ALA A 178 31.42 17.11 -7.87
N SER A 179 31.80 16.83 -6.62
CA SER A 179 32.73 17.67 -5.89
C SER A 179 34.16 17.27 -6.22
N ARG A 180 34.89 18.16 -6.92
CA ARG A 180 36.28 17.92 -7.33
C ARG A 180 37.16 17.56 -6.12
N GLY A 181 37.87 16.44 -6.22
CA GLY A 181 38.77 15.96 -5.17
C GLY A 181 38.10 15.17 -4.04
N THR A 182 36.78 15.01 -4.06
CA THR A 182 36.05 14.13 -3.13
C THR A 182 35.54 12.89 -3.87
N ARG A 183 35.54 11.74 -3.20
CA ARG A 183 34.87 10.51 -3.69
C ARG A 183 33.36 10.54 -3.44
N GLN A 184 32.74 11.72 -3.59
CA GLN A 184 31.33 11.96 -3.31
C GLN A 184 30.64 12.56 -4.53
N TYR A 185 29.46 12.03 -4.83
CA TYR A 185 28.67 12.38 -6.01
C TYR A 185 27.21 12.52 -5.63
N LEU A 186 26.53 13.53 -6.16
CA LEU A 186 25.07 13.60 -6.11
C LEU A 186 24.54 12.90 -7.36
N VAL A 187 23.70 11.89 -7.16
CA VAL A 187 23.20 11.02 -8.24
C VAL A 187 21.68 10.93 -8.21
N GLN A 188 21.09 10.72 -9.38
CA GLN A 188 19.64 10.54 -9.52
C GLN A 188 19.35 9.56 -10.65
N HIS A 189 18.37 8.71 -10.45
CA HIS A 189 18.01 7.67 -11.39
C HIS A 189 17.19 8.24 -12.55
N GLN A 190 17.70 8.17 -13.78
CA GLN A 190 17.09 8.73 -15.00
C GLN A 190 16.71 10.22 -14.90
N GLY A 191 17.33 11.00 -14.01
CA GLY A 191 16.92 12.37 -13.73
C GLY A 191 15.54 12.48 -13.06
N LYS A 192 15.06 11.40 -12.42
CA LYS A 192 13.74 11.29 -11.76
C LYS A 192 13.89 10.84 -10.31
N GLY A 193 12.90 11.20 -9.50
CA GLY A 193 12.82 10.80 -8.11
C GLY A 193 13.77 11.56 -7.19
N PRO A 194 14.00 11.07 -5.96
CA PRO A 194 14.88 11.75 -5.03
C PRO A 194 16.32 11.73 -5.53
N ALA A 195 17.09 12.73 -5.11
CA ALA A 195 18.52 12.72 -5.25
C ALA A 195 19.16 11.90 -4.13
N TYR A 196 20.30 11.29 -4.42
CA TYR A 196 21.07 10.50 -3.47
C TYR A 196 22.52 10.96 -3.47
N ARG A 197 23.12 11.06 -2.29
CA ARG A 197 24.56 11.24 -2.13
C ARG A 197 25.24 9.87 -2.11
N LEU A 198 26.05 9.62 -3.13
CA LEU A 198 26.88 8.45 -3.26
C LEU A 198 28.30 8.77 -2.76
N ARG A 199 28.79 7.98 -1.80
CA ARG A 199 30.15 8.04 -1.30
C ARG A 199 30.86 6.73 -1.63
N LEU A 200 31.86 6.78 -2.50
CA LEU A 200 32.67 5.60 -2.79
C LEU A 200 33.56 5.27 -1.58
N THR A 201 33.61 4.00 -1.23
CA THR A 201 34.57 3.47 -0.27
C THR A 201 35.73 2.81 -1.02
N ASP A 202 36.43 1.84 -0.43
CA ASP A 202 37.52 1.16 -1.12
C ASP A 202 36.98 0.02 -1.98
N GLY A 203 37.47 -0.09 -3.22
CA GLY A 203 36.95 -1.04 -4.22
C GLY A 203 35.66 -0.55 -4.88
N LEU A 204 34.72 -1.47 -5.13
CA LEU A 204 33.42 -1.19 -5.74
C LEU A 204 32.33 -0.87 -4.70
N ALA A 205 32.62 -1.01 -3.41
CA ALA A 205 31.63 -0.72 -2.36
C ALA A 205 31.42 0.79 -2.20
N ALA A 206 30.17 1.18 -1.99
CA ALA A 206 29.79 2.57 -1.77
C ALA A 206 28.63 2.69 -0.77
N GLU A 207 28.50 3.87 -0.20
CA GLU A 207 27.38 4.26 0.64
C GLU A 207 26.46 5.19 -0.16
N LEU A 208 25.19 4.82 -0.27
CA LEU A 208 24.15 5.61 -0.91
C LEU A 208 23.22 6.18 0.15
N HIS A 209 23.18 7.50 0.27
CA HIS A 209 22.36 8.22 1.24
C HIS A 209 21.30 9.06 0.54
N ARG A 210 20.04 9.00 0.98
CA ARG A 210 18.98 9.82 0.38
C ARG A 210 19.12 11.29 0.80
N GLU A 211 19.12 12.21 -0.15
CA GLU A 211 19.10 13.63 0.20
C GLU A 211 17.76 14.06 0.77
N PRO A 212 17.77 14.92 1.82
CA PRO A 212 16.53 15.51 2.30
C PRO A 212 15.91 16.41 1.21
N PRO A 213 14.59 16.60 1.23
CA PRO A 213 13.93 17.55 0.35
C PRO A 213 14.54 18.94 0.47
N SER A 214 14.92 19.52 -0.67
CA SER A 214 15.49 20.87 -0.77
C SER A 214 14.43 21.93 -1.05
N LEU A 215 13.24 21.51 -1.50
CA LEU A 215 12.13 22.38 -1.84
C LEU A 215 10.99 22.22 -0.84
N THR A 216 10.31 23.31 -0.56
CA THR A 216 9.09 23.32 0.25
C THR A 216 7.92 23.83 -0.55
N ARG A 217 6.78 23.14 -0.48
CA ARG A 217 5.50 23.53 -1.09
C ARG A 217 4.39 23.44 -0.08
N ARG A 218 3.35 24.25 -0.25
CA ARG A 218 2.23 24.31 0.70
C ARG A 218 1.05 23.52 0.17
N ILE A 219 0.41 22.78 1.06
CA ILE A 219 -0.92 22.25 0.85
C ILE A 219 -1.85 23.04 1.77
N THR A 220 -2.82 23.72 1.18
CA THR A 220 -3.81 24.52 1.91
C THR A 220 -5.10 23.75 2.07
N LEU A 221 -5.65 23.78 3.27
CA LEU A 221 -7.01 23.32 3.56
C LEU A 221 -7.97 24.52 3.43
N GLN A 222 -8.93 24.42 2.53
CA GLN A 222 -9.96 25.44 2.33
C GLN A 222 -11.33 24.86 2.62
N GLY A 223 -12.06 25.47 3.55
CA GLY A 223 -13.39 25.06 3.96
C GLY A 223 -14.45 26.13 3.74
N ARG A 224 -15.58 25.78 3.11
CA ARG A 224 -16.81 26.59 3.11
C ARG A 224 -18.03 25.70 3.28
N ALA A 225 -18.93 26.08 4.20
CA ALA A 225 -20.20 25.40 4.43
C ALA A 225 -20.08 23.89 4.73
N GLY A 226 -19.06 23.47 5.49
CA GLY A 226 -18.84 22.08 5.88
C GLY A 226 -18.16 21.20 4.82
N ILE A 227 -17.89 21.73 3.62
CA ILE A 227 -17.08 21.07 2.60
C ILE A 227 -15.65 21.56 2.73
N HIS A 228 -14.72 20.62 2.88
CA HIS A 228 -13.29 20.86 2.91
C HIS A 228 -12.65 20.40 1.60
N SER A 229 -11.68 21.18 1.11
CA SER A 229 -10.90 20.85 -0.08
C SER A 229 -9.43 21.14 0.15
N TYR A 230 -8.57 20.30 -0.40
CA TYR A 230 -7.13 20.43 -0.31
C TYR A 230 -6.56 20.92 -1.63
N THR A 231 -5.65 21.90 -1.58
CA THR A 231 -5.01 22.47 -2.77
C THR A 231 -3.51 22.57 -2.58
N LEU A 232 -2.74 22.05 -3.52
CA LEU A 232 -1.29 22.24 -3.59
C LEU A 232 -0.96 23.58 -4.27
N GLU A 233 -0.18 24.41 -3.60
CA GLU A 233 0.44 25.60 -4.17
C GLU A 233 1.74 25.20 -4.88
N TRP A 234 1.70 25.23 -6.22
CA TRP A 234 2.86 24.94 -7.06
C TRP A 234 3.40 26.21 -7.69
N VAL A 235 4.72 26.32 -7.81
CA VAL A 235 5.38 27.41 -8.54
C VAL A 235 6.17 26.77 -9.67
N ASP A 236 5.80 27.13 -10.90
CA ASP A 236 6.45 26.66 -12.11
C ASP A 236 7.84 27.27 -12.30
N GLU A 237 8.60 26.81 -13.30
CA GLU A 237 9.94 27.33 -13.61
C GLU A 237 9.91 28.81 -13.98
N ASP A 238 8.83 29.26 -14.61
CA ASP A 238 8.60 30.67 -14.95
C ASP A 238 8.18 31.54 -13.74
N GLY A 239 8.12 30.96 -12.54
CA GLY A 239 7.69 31.65 -11.32
C GLY A 239 6.17 31.81 -11.19
N ALA A 240 5.40 31.31 -12.14
CA ALA A 240 3.94 31.35 -12.09
C ALA A 240 3.39 30.41 -11.01
N ALA A 241 2.56 30.95 -10.12
CA ALA A 241 1.87 30.16 -9.10
C ALA A 241 0.63 29.48 -9.70
N ARG A 242 0.51 28.18 -9.49
CA ARG A 242 -0.62 27.34 -9.87
C ARG A 242 -1.20 26.65 -8.65
N LEU A 243 -2.52 26.65 -8.56
CA LEU A 243 -3.28 25.89 -7.57
C LEU A 243 -3.71 24.56 -8.17
N VAL A 244 -3.28 23.46 -7.55
CA VAL A 244 -3.59 22.09 -7.99
C VAL A 244 -4.57 21.45 -7.00
N PRO A 245 -5.82 21.15 -7.40
CA PRO A 245 -6.79 20.53 -6.51
C PRO A 245 -6.40 19.07 -6.23
N LEU A 246 -6.43 18.68 -4.95
CA LEU A 246 -6.07 17.35 -4.48
C LEU A 246 -7.34 16.57 -4.11
N ARG A 247 -7.47 15.34 -4.63
CA ARG A 247 -8.62 14.47 -4.35
C ARG A 247 -8.44 13.75 -3.02
N ALA A 248 -8.63 14.49 -1.93
CA ALA A 248 -8.38 14.01 -0.59
C ALA A 248 -9.47 14.44 0.40
N ALA A 249 -9.73 13.59 1.39
CA ALA A 249 -10.60 13.87 2.54
C ALA A 249 -9.82 13.99 3.86
N THR A 250 -8.53 13.63 3.86
CA THR A 250 -7.63 13.70 5.00
C THR A 250 -6.29 14.31 4.58
N TRP A 251 -5.51 14.81 5.55
CA TRP A 251 -4.19 15.38 5.29
C TRP A 251 -3.22 14.34 4.70
N GLU A 252 -3.21 13.13 5.23
CA GLU A 252 -2.36 12.02 4.77
C GLU A 252 -2.67 11.67 3.31
N ARG A 253 -3.96 11.71 2.95
CA ARG A 253 -4.37 11.51 1.57
C ARG A 253 -4.00 12.69 0.67
N ALA A 254 -4.08 13.92 1.17
CA ALA A 254 -3.69 15.11 0.43
C ALA A 254 -2.19 15.10 0.10
N GLU A 255 -1.33 14.74 1.05
CA GLU A 255 0.11 14.57 0.83
C GLU A 255 0.36 13.46 -0.20
N SER A 256 -0.30 12.31 -0.07
CA SER A 256 -0.15 11.20 -1.04
C SER A 256 -0.59 11.56 -2.46
N GLU A 257 -1.67 12.34 -2.60
CA GLU A 257 -2.13 12.85 -3.90
C GLU A 257 -1.17 13.89 -4.48
N ALA A 258 -0.59 14.75 -3.64
CA ALA A 258 0.41 15.74 -4.06
C ALA A 258 1.71 15.05 -4.50
N GLU A 259 2.18 14.04 -3.77
CA GLU A 259 3.31 13.19 -4.16
C GLU A 259 3.07 12.49 -5.50
N HIS A 260 1.87 11.94 -5.69
CA HIS A 260 1.50 11.28 -6.94
C HIS A 260 1.44 12.26 -8.11
N TRP A 261 0.84 13.44 -7.91
CA TRP A 261 0.83 14.49 -8.91
C TRP A 261 2.24 14.92 -9.31
N LEU A 262 3.15 15.09 -8.33
CA LEU A 262 4.56 15.35 -8.60
C LEU A 262 5.20 14.23 -9.43
N ALA A 263 4.99 12.97 -9.04
CA ALA A 263 5.56 11.84 -9.77
C ALA A 263 5.13 11.82 -11.25
N MET A 264 3.91 12.28 -11.55
CA MET A 264 3.35 12.30 -12.90
C MET A 264 3.75 13.54 -13.72
N VAL A 265 3.79 14.72 -13.10
CA VAL A 265 3.95 16.00 -13.81
C VAL A 265 5.38 16.54 -13.72
N HIS A 266 6.03 16.34 -12.58
CA HIS A 266 7.39 16.81 -12.28
C HIS A 266 8.23 15.67 -11.67
N PRO A 267 8.40 14.53 -12.38
CA PRO A 267 9.11 13.37 -11.86
C PRO A 267 10.55 13.69 -11.42
N GLU A 268 11.17 14.70 -12.03
CA GLU A 268 12.49 15.22 -11.68
C GLU A 268 12.56 15.84 -10.28
N ARG A 269 11.43 16.29 -9.74
CA ARG A 269 11.30 16.90 -8.39
C ARG A 269 10.68 15.96 -7.35
N TYR A 270 10.24 14.76 -7.75
CA TYR A 270 9.63 13.81 -6.85
C TYR A 270 10.58 13.45 -5.70
N GLY A 271 10.10 13.50 -4.46
CA GLY A 271 10.90 13.18 -3.28
C GLY A 271 11.97 14.22 -2.90
N GLN A 272 12.06 15.34 -3.65
CA GLN A 272 12.85 16.53 -3.34
C GLN A 272 11.99 17.68 -2.79
N VAL A 273 10.67 17.50 -2.78
CA VAL A 273 9.69 18.45 -2.25
C VAL A 273 9.15 17.94 -0.92
N ARG A 274 9.18 18.79 0.10
CA ARG A 274 8.45 18.61 1.36
C ARG A 274 7.18 19.45 1.32
N PHE A 275 6.10 18.91 1.89
CA PHE A 275 4.83 19.62 2.02
C PHE A 275 4.68 20.25 3.40
N GLU A 276 4.25 21.51 3.42
CA GLU A 276 3.78 22.22 4.60
C GLU A 276 2.25 22.18 4.62
N ARG A 277 1.69 21.73 5.75
CA ARG A 277 0.24 21.75 6.00
C ARG A 277 -0.16 23.16 6.44
N CYS A 278 -0.98 23.82 5.65
CA CYS A 278 -1.51 25.13 5.96
C CYS A 278 -3.00 25.03 6.26
N GLU A 279 -3.35 25.21 7.53
CA GLU A 279 -4.72 25.33 8.01
C GLU A 279 -5.15 26.80 8.01
N PRO A 280 -6.45 27.07 7.81
CA PRO A 280 -7.01 28.43 7.80
C PRO A 280 -6.99 29.11 9.18
#